data_AF-A0A496S097-F1
#
_entry.id   AF-A0A496S097-F1
#
_cell.length_a   1.000
_cell.length_b   1.000
_cell.length_c   1.000
_cell.angle_alpha   90.00
_cell.angle_beta   90.00
_cell.angle_gamma   90.00
#
_symmetry.space_group_name_H-M   'P 1'
#
loop_
_entity.id
_entity.type
_entity.pdbx_description
1 polymer ?
#
loop_
_entity_poly.entity_id
_entity_poly.type
_entity_poly.pdbx_seq_one_letter_code
_entity_poly.pdbx_strand_id
1 'polypeptide(L)' 'MFQIMFQKGLWILGIILFCRVGFCQDWIKLPAIIHIASTVSDGEYSLSEIVKIAKDNGIKVVVINDRDLMRW' A
#
# COMPACT_ATOMS: atom_id res chain seq x y z
N MET A 1 5.67 -42.97 30.36
CA MET A 1 4.82 -42.85 29.15
C MET A 1 3.97 -41.57 29.17
N PHE A 2 3.25 -41.28 30.25
CA PHE A 2 2.37 -40.09 30.37
C PHE A 2 3.12 -38.73 30.27
N GLN A 3 4.29 -38.59 30.92
CA GLN A 3 5.09 -37.35 30.84
C GLN A 3 5.62 -37.01 29.44
N ILE A 4 6.03 -38.03 28.66
CA ILE A 4 6.54 -37.84 27.30
C ILE A 4 5.42 -37.35 26.37
N MET A 5 4.20 -37.85 26.59
CA MET A 5 3.01 -37.46 25.82
C MET A 5 2.60 -36.01 26.12
N PHE A 6 2.69 -35.59 27.40
CA PHE A 6 2.43 -34.22 27.83
C PHE A 6 3.44 -33.23 27.23
N GLN A 7 4.72 -33.59 27.22
CA GLN A 7 5.78 -32.75 26.66
C GLN A 7 5.61 -32.56 25.14
N LYS A 8 5.27 -33.61 24.40
CA LYS A 8 4.97 -33.53 22.96
C LYS A 8 3.75 -32.65 22.67
N GLY A 9 2.72 -32.70 23.51
CA GLY A 9 1.57 -31.80 23.41
C GLY A 9 1.94 -30.32 23.57
N LEU A 10 2.86 -30.03 24.50
CA LEU A 10 3.36 -28.67 24.76
C LEU A 10 4.15 -28.11 23.55
N TRP A 11 4.97 -28.93 22.90
CA TRP A 11 5.71 -28.55 21.69
C TRP A 11 4.77 -28.24 20.51
N ILE A 12 3.72 -29.05 20.33
CA ILE A 12 2.73 -28.83 19.26
C ILE A 12 1.97 -27.52 19.51
N LEU A 13 1.58 -27.25 20.76
CA LEU A 13 0.96 -25.97 21.16
C LEU A 13 1.88 -24.78 20.87
N GLY A 14 3.17 -24.89 21.19
CA GLY A 14 4.15 -23.86 20.90
C GLY A 14 4.28 -23.56 19.41
N ILE A 15 4.32 -24.58 18.55
CA ILE A 15 4.40 -24.42 17.08
C ILE A 15 3.13 -23.76 16.54
N ILE A 16 1.94 -24.16 16.98
CA ILE A 16 0.68 -23.56 16.54
C ILE A 16 0.61 -22.08 16.92
N LEU A 17 1.10 -21.71 18.11
CA LEU A 17 1.13 -20.33 18.58
C LEU A 17 2.12 -19.49 17.74
N PHE A 18 3.29 -20.04 17.41
CA PHE A 18 4.33 -19.37 16.63
C PHE A 18 3.95 -19.20 15.15
N CYS A 19 3.27 -20.18 14.55
CA CYS A 19 2.80 -20.10 13.16
C CYS A 19 1.73 -19.02 12.94
N ARG A 20 1.06 -18.53 13.99
CA ARG A 20 0.08 -17.44 13.88
C ARG A 20 0.69 -16.04 13.83
N VAL A 21 2.01 -15.90 13.96
CA VAL A 21 2.71 -14.59 13.96
C VAL A 21 3.19 -14.19 12.55
N GLY A 22 2.68 -14.85 11.51
CA GLY A 22 2.83 -14.37 10.14
C GLY A 22 1.97 -13.14 9.91
N PHE A 23 2.50 -11.95 10.25
CA PHE A 23 1.88 -10.68 9.88
C PHE A 23 2.02 -10.48 8.37
N CYS A 24 0.94 -10.71 7.63
CA CYS A 24 0.77 -10.10 6.32
C CYS A 24 0.34 -8.66 6.58
N GLN A 25 1.15 -7.68 6.16
CA GLN A 25 0.75 -6.28 6.21
C GLN A 25 -0.51 -6.13 5.36
N ASP A 26 -1.64 -5.77 5.97
CA ASP A 26 -2.90 -5.64 5.25
C ASP A 26 -2.76 -4.65 4.09
N TRP A 27 -3.22 -5.07 2.91
CA TRP A 27 -3.21 -4.23 1.72
C TRP A 27 -4.19 -3.07 1.91
N ILE A 28 -3.68 -1.84 1.99
CA ILE A 28 -4.52 -0.65 2.15
C ILE A 28 -5.00 -0.21 0.76
N LYS A 29 -6.32 -0.18 0.57
CA LYS A 29 -6.93 0.46 -0.62
C LYS A 29 -6.96 1.97 -0.41
N LEU A 30 -6.32 2.71 -1.30
CA LEU A 30 -6.33 4.17 -1.30
C LEU A 30 -7.00 4.69 -2.59
N PRO A 31 -7.86 5.72 -2.50
CA PRO A 31 -8.39 6.38 -3.68
C PRO A 31 -7.25 7.12 -4.38
N ALA A 32 -7.01 6.74 -5.63
CA ALA A 32 -5.89 7.22 -6.43
C ALA A 32 -6.38 7.61 -7.83
N ILE A 33 -5.75 8.64 -8.40
CA ILE A 33 -5.89 8.99 -9.81
C ILE A 33 -4.52 8.90 -10.44
N ILE A 34 -4.46 8.20 -11.57
CA ILE A 34 -3.23 7.97 -12.33
C ILE A 34 -3.33 8.62 -13.69
N HIS A 35 -2.18 8.92 -14.28
CA HIS A 35 -2.09 9.44 -15.65
C HIS A 35 -2.71 10.83 -15.82
N ILE A 36 -2.36 11.75 -14.93
CA ILE A 36 -2.74 13.17 -15.06
C ILE A 36 -1.60 13.94 -15.74
N ALA A 37 -1.92 14.72 -16.76
CA ALA A 37 -1.03 15.72 -17.33
C ALA A 37 -1.24 17.06 -16.62
N SER A 38 -0.15 17.79 -16.39
CA SER A 38 -0.15 19.15 -15.86
C SER A 38 0.27 20.15 -16.93
N THR A 39 0.25 21.44 -16.60
CA THR A 39 0.77 22.51 -17.46
C THR A 39 2.25 22.37 -17.82
N VAL A 40 2.98 21.43 -17.23
CA VAL A 40 4.37 21.14 -17.62
C VAL A 40 4.44 20.37 -18.94
N SER A 41 3.38 19.64 -19.32
CA SER A 41 3.19 19.12 -20.67
C SER A 41 2.01 19.79 -21.35
N ASP A 42 0.87 19.11 -21.48
CA ASP A 42 -0.32 19.58 -22.20
C ASP A 42 -1.57 19.60 -21.32
N GLY A 43 -1.39 19.47 -20.00
CA GLY A 43 -2.47 19.58 -19.04
C GLY A 43 -2.92 21.02 -18.82
N GLU A 44 -4.18 21.19 -18.45
CA GLU A 44 -4.79 22.51 -18.22
C GLU A 44 -4.41 23.13 -16.86
N TYR A 45 -4.14 22.29 -15.86
CA TYR A 45 -3.93 22.70 -14.47
C TYR A 45 -2.48 22.54 -14.04
N SER A 46 -2.00 23.44 -13.20
CA SER A 46 -0.69 23.31 -12.57
C SER A 46 -0.69 22.17 -11.54
N LEU A 47 0.51 21.67 -11.18
CA LEU A 47 0.67 20.60 -10.20
C LEU A 47 0.00 20.92 -8.85
N SER A 48 0.11 22.17 -8.38
CA SER A 48 -0.49 22.61 -7.12
C SER A 48 -2.03 22.61 -7.19
N GLU A 49 -2.60 23.04 -8.31
CA GLU A 49 -4.05 23.01 -8.54
C GLU A 49 -4.55 21.57 -8.62
N ILE A 50 -3.85 20.69 -9.34
CA ILE A 50 -4.18 19.26 -9.42
C ILE A 50 -4.20 18.64 -8.02
N VAL A 51 -3.18 18.88 -7.20
CA VAL A 51 -3.10 18.35 -5.83
C VAL A 51 -4.22 18.91 -4.96
N LYS A 52 -4.54 20.20 -5.09
CA LYS A 52 -5.63 20.84 -4.34
C LYS A 52 -6.98 20.21 -4.71
N ILE A 53 -7.29 20.11 -6.00
CA ILE A 53 -8.53 19.50 -6.51
C ILE A 53 -8.62 18.03 -6.06
N ALA A 54 -7.54 17.26 -6.19
CA ALA A 54 -7.49 15.87 -5.75
C ALA A 54 -7.81 15.73 -4.26
N LYS A 55 -7.17 16.56 -3.42
CA LYS A 55 -7.42 16.59 -1.98
C LYS A 55 -8.87 16.95 -1.64
N ASP A 56 -9.42 17.97 -2.29
CA ASP A 56 -10.79 18.42 -2.09
C ASP A 56 -11.81 17.34 -2.49
N ASN A 57 -11.45 16.44 -3.41
CA ASN A 57 -12.25 15.28 -3.83
C ASN A 57 -11.93 13.97 -3.09
N GLY A 58 -11.13 14.02 -2.01
CA GLY A 58 -10.81 12.84 -1.20
C GLY A 58 -9.82 11.85 -1.83
N ILE A 59 -9.15 12.24 -2.91
CA ILE A 59 -8.09 11.46 -3.55
C ILE A 59 -6.81 11.61 -2.73
N LYS A 60 -6.19 10.48 -2.39
CA LYS A 60 -4.98 10.46 -1.53
C LYS A 60 -3.69 10.31 -2.31
N VAL A 61 -3.75 9.80 -3.54
CA VAL A 61 -2.58 9.58 -4.39
C VAL A 61 -2.87 10.12 -5.78
N VAL A 62 -1.95 10.95 -6.29
CA VAL A 62 -1.98 11.45 -7.64
C VAL A 62 -0.68 11.05 -8.32
N VAL A 63 -0.78 10.39 -9.47
CA VAL A 63 0.38 10.05 -10.31
C VAL A 63 0.36 10.91 -11.55
N ILE A 64 1.30 11.84 -11.61
CA ILE A 64 1.50 12.73 -12.75
C ILE A 64 2.30 12.00 -13.84
N ASN A 65 1.86 12.13 -15.08
CA ASN A 65 2.51 11.54 -16.24
C ASN A 65 2.68 12.58 -17.35
N ASP A 66 3.43 13.64 -17.03
CA ASP A 66 3.74 14.69 -18.00
C ASP A 66 4.66 14.16 -19.10
N ARG A 67 4.31 14.45 -20.35
CA ARG A 67 5.13 14.13 -21.51
C ARG A 67 6.45 14.89 -21.47
N ASP A 68 7.51 14.26 -21.96
CA ASP A 68 8.85 14.86 -22.16
C ASP A 68 9.56 15.42 -20.91
N LEU A 69 8.98 15.26 -19.71
CA LEU A 69 9.58 15.72 -18.45
C LEU A 69 10.84 14.90 -18.06
N MET A 70 10.80 13.59 -18.30
CA MET A 70 11.97 12.71 -18.17
C MET A 70 12.20 12.00 -19.51
N ARG A 71 13.26 12.40 -20.21
CA ARG A 71 13.85 11.62 -21.29
C ARG A 71 14.84 10.65 -20.66
N TRP A 72 14.58 9.36 -20.83
CA TRP A 72 15.49 8.27 -20.51
C TRP A 72 16.35 7.96 -21.73
#